data_AF-A0A7J8UTD9-F1
#
_entry.id   AF-A0A7J8UTD9-F1
#
_cell.length_a   1.000
_cell.length_b   1.000
_cell.length_c   1.000
_cell.angle_alpha   90.00
_cell.angle_beta   90.00
_cell.angle_gamma   90.00
#
_symmetry.space_group_name_H-M   'P 1'
#
loop_
_entity.id
_entity.type
_entity.pdbx_description
1 polymer ?
#
loop_
_entity_poly.entity_id
_entity_poly.type
_entity_poly.pdbx_seq_one_letter_code
_entity_poly.pdbx_strand_id
1 'polypeptide(L)' 'MASHSLSSSRSSNSSWTPKQNKMFEKALAKYDQDTPDRWINIAKAVGGKSAEEVKQHYEILVRDVKEIESG' A
#
# COMPACT_ATOMS: atom_id res chain seq x y z
N MET A 1 -28.64 -17.01 -22.96
CA MET A 1 -27.58 -17.75 -22.24
C MET A 1 -26.25 -17.25 -22.76
N ALA A 2 -25.49 -16.52 -21.94
CA ALA A 2 -24.04 -16.38 -22.01
C ALA A 2 -23.60 -15.54 -20.79
N SER A 3 -23.54 -16.20 -19.64
CA SER A 3 -22.88 -15.63 -18.46
C SER A 3 -21.38 -15.63 -18.76
N HIS A 4 -20.83 -14.46 -19.07
CA HIS A 4 -19.38 -14.32 -19.21
C HIS A 4 -18.78 -14.16 -17.81
N SER A 5 -18.61 -15.31 -17.16
CA SER A 5 -17.76 -15.48 -15.99
C SER A 5 -16.31 -15.17 -16.37
N LEU A 6 -15.91 -13.91 -16.26
CA LEU A 6 -14.50 -13.57 -16.11
C LEU A 6 -14.18 -13.57 -14.62
N SER A 7 -13.89 -14.77 -14.13
CA SER A 7 -13.08 -14.99 -12.94
C SER A 7 -11.70 -14.40 -13.19
N SER A 8 -11.58 -13.07 -13.12
CA SER A 8 -10.32 -12.46 -12.73
C SER A 8 -10.28 -12.61 -11.23
N SER A 9 -9.61 -13.66 -10.77
CA SER A 9 -8.95 -13.65 -9.48
C SER A 9 -8.12 -12.36 -9.43
N ARG A 10 -8.73 -11.27 -8.93
CA ARG A 10 -8.00 -10.09 -8.50
C ARG A 10 -7.23 -10.60 -7.29
N SER A 11 -6.09 -11.19 -7.61
CA SER A 11 -4.94 -11.45 -6.77
C SER A 11 -4.97 -10.43 -5.66
N SER A 12 -5.47 -10.86 -4.50
CA SER A 12 -5.33 -10.29 -3.17
C SER A 12 -4.88 -8.82 -3.09
N ASN A 13 -5.45 -7.93 -3.89
CA ASN A 13 -5.31 -6.49 -3.73
C ASN A 13 -6.23 -6.21 -2.57
N SER A 14 -5.71 -6.46 -1.37
CA SER A 14 -6.33 -6.08 -0.12
C SER A 14 -6.58 -4.57 -0.24
N SER A 15 -7.79 -4.19 -0.66
CA SER A 15 -8.13 -2.81 -0.98
C SER A 15 -7.82 -1.97 0.25
N TRP A 16 -6.89 -1.04 0.13
CA TRP A 16 -6.50 -0.18 1.23
C TRP A 16 -7.70 0.67 1.63
N THR A 17 -8.21 0.43 2.83
CA THR A 17 -9.29 1.26 3.36
C THR A 17 -8.77 2.67 3.63
N PRO A 18 -9.62 3.72 3.60
CA PRO A 18 -9.21 5.08 3.94
C PRO A 18 -8.56 5.18 5.33
N LYS A 19 -9.05 4.38 6.28
CA LYS A 19 -8.47 4.28 7.63
C LYS A 19 -7.05 3.71 7.60
N GLN A 20 -6.82 2.62 6.86
CA GLN A 20 -5.49 2.03 6.72
C GLN A 20 -4.53 2.97 6.00
N ASN A 21 -4.98 3.64 4.94
CA ASN A 21 -4.15 4.61 4.21
C ASN A 21 -3.73 5.78 5.11
N LYS A 22 -4.66 6.31 5.92
CA LYS A 22 -4.35 7.35 6.91
C LYS A 22 -3.35 6.88 7.98
N MET A 23 -3.46 5.62 8.43
CA MET A 23 -2.49 5.05 9.37
C MET A 23 -1.12 4.84 8.71
N PHE A 24 -1.10 4.47 7.43
CA PHE A 24 0.11 4.30 6.63
C PHE A 24 0.85 5.62 6.44
N GLU A 25 0.17 6.68 6.04
CA GLU A 25 0.78 8.02 5.91
C GLU A 25 1.36 8.51 7.24
N LYS A 26 0.63 8.35 8.34
CA LYS A 26 1.13 8.67 9.69
C LYS A 26 2.36 7.84 10.07
N ALA A 27 2.37 6.56 9.70
CA ALA A 27 3.48 5.67 9.98
C ALA A 27 4.70 6.01 9.10
N LEU A 28 4.50 6.39 7.83
CA LEU A 28 5.57 6.89 6.96
C LEU A 28 6.23 8.15 7.52
N ALA A 29 5.44 9.06 8.10
CA ALA A 29 5.96 10.27 8.74
C ALA A 29 6.67 10.01 10.08
N LYS A 30 6.42 8.85 10.71
CA LYS A 30 7.06 8.44 11.96
C LYS A 30 8.32 7.59 11.73
N TYR A 31 8.32 6.77 10.68
CA TYR A 31 9.39 5.86 10.33
C TYR A 31 10.04 6.35 9.03
N ASP A 32 11.12 7.12 9.18
CA ASP A 32 11.91 7.63 8.07
C ASP A 32 12.71 6.54 7.35
N GLN A 33 13.40 6.91 6.27
CA GLN A 33 14.15 5.97 5.41
C GLN A 33 15.29 5.25 6.17
N ASP A 34 15.86 5.88 7.18
CA ASP A 34 16.93 5.32 8.02
C ASP A 34 16.42 4.35 9.09
N THR A 35 15.10 4.18 9.22
CA THR A 35 14.52 3.28 10.22
C THR A 35 14.80 1.81 9.85
N PRO A 36 15.51 1.04 10.69
CA PRO A 36 15.63 -0.40 10.47
C PRO A 36 14.25 -1.05 10.53
N ASP A 37 13.99 -2.04 9.69
CA ASP A 37 12.71 -2.74 9.63
C ASP A 37 11.50 -1.80 9.40
N ARG A 38 11.71 -0.66 8.72
CA ARG A 38 10.70 0.37 8.42
C ARG A 38 9.35 -0.22 8.02
N TRP A 39 9.35 -1.14 7.06
CA TRP A 39 8.12 -1.74 6.51
C TRP A 39 7.39 -2.62 7.52
N ILE A 40 8.13 -3.35 8.35
CA ILE A 40 7.56 -4.18 9.43
C ILE A 40 6.90 -3.27 10.48
N ASN A 41 7.55 -2.16 10.84
CA ASN A 41 7.02 -1.20 11.80
C ASN A 41 5.76 -0.48 11.27
N ILE A 42 5.74 -0.13 9.98
CA ILE A 42 4.56 0.45 9.33
C ILE A 42 3.43 -0.59 9.25
N ALA A 43 3.71 -1.82 8.85
CA ALA A 43 2.71 -2.90 8.80
C ALA A 43 2.04 -3.14 10.16
N LYS A 44 2.84 -3.14 11.24
CA LYS A 44 2.34 -3.21 12.62
C LYS A 44 1.47 -2.00 12.99
N ALA A 45 1.84 -0.79 12.55
CA ALA A 45 1.07 0.42 12.84
C ALA A 45 -0.25 0.49 12.06
N VAL A 46 -0.27 0.03 10.81
CA VAL A 46 -1.45 -0.01 9.95
C VAL A 46 -2.43 -1.09 10.43
N GLY A 47 -1.91 -2.28 10.77
CA GLY A 47 -2.69 -3.43 11.17
C GLY A 47 -3.40 -4.11 9.99
N GLY A 48 -3.32 -5.45 9.95
CA GLY A 48 -3.97 -6.25 8.90
C GLY A 48 -3.34 -6.12 7.51
N LYS A 49 -2.07 -5.70 7.46
CA LYS A 49 -1.23 -5.62 6.25
C LYS A 49 0.14 -6.25 6.54
N SER A 50 0.74 -6.90 5.54
CA SER A 50 2.12 -7.38 5.64
C SER A 50 3.13 -6.30 5.28
N ALA A 51 4.40 -6.49 5.64
CA ALA A 51 5.48 -5.57 5.28
C ALA A 51 5.64 -5.44 3.76
N GLU A 52 5.43 -6.53 3.03
CA GLU A 52 5.47 -6.59 1.57
C GLU A 52 4.32 -5.77 0.96
N GLU A 53 3.09 -5.91 1.46
CA GLU A 53 1.94 -5.12 1.00
C GLU A 53 2.16 -3.61 1.24
N VAL A 54 2.73 -3.26 2.38
CA VAL A 54 3.09 -1.87 2.70
C VAL A 54 4.15 -1.34 1.76
N LYS A 55 5.21 -2.11 1.49
CA LYS A 55 6.27 -1.71 0.57
C LYS A 55 5.73 -1.51 -0.86
N GLN A 56 4.91 -2.43 -1.34
CA GLN A 56 4.30 -2.31 -2.67
C GLN A 56 3.40 -1.08 -2.77
N HIS A 57 2.61 -0.79 -1.72
CA HIS A 57 1.76 0.40 -1.67
C HIS A 57 2.58 1.71 -1.70
N TYR A 58 3.73 1.73 -1.01
CA TYR A 58 4.66 2.85 -1.06
C TYR A 58 5.26 3.06 -2.44
N GLU A 59 5.69 1.99 -3.12
CA GLU A 59 6.26 2.09 -4.48
C GLU A 59 5.26 2.67 -5.49
N ILE A 60 3.98 2.31 -5.36
CA ILE A 60 2.89 2.88 -6.16
C ILE A 60 2.74 4.37 -5.85
N LEU A 61 2.65 4.75 -4.55
CA LEU A 61 2.55 6.15 -4.15
C LEU A 61 3.70 7.01 -4.71
N VAL A 62 4.94 6.50 -4.64
CA VAL A 62 6.11 7.21 -5.19
C VAL A 62 6.02 7.36 -6.71
N ARG A 63 5.52 6.34 -7.41
CA ARG A 63 5.31 6.43 -8.87
C ARG A 63 4.27 7.49 -9.20
N ASP A 64 3.11 7.45 -8.53
CA ASP A 64 2.02 8.41 -8.76
C ASP A 64 2.50 9.84 -8.51
N VAL A 65 3.25 10.10 -7.43
CA VAL A 65 3.84 11.43 -7.15
C VAL A 65 4.80 11.86 -8.27
N LYS A 66 5.68 10.96 -8.74
CA LYS A 66 6.61 11.27 -9.83
C LYS A 66 5.90 11.55 -11.16
N GLU A 67 4.82 10.84 -11.45
CA GLU A 67 4.01 11.08 -12.65
C GLU A 67 3.27 12.43 -12.57
N ILE A 68 2.86 12.88 -11.38
CA ILE A 68 2.27 14.22 -11.17
C ILE A 68 3.31 15.33 -11.36
N GLU A 69 4.55 15.14 -10.92
CA GLU A 69 5.61 16.15 -11.07
C GLU A 69 6.20 16.26 -12.48
N SER A 70 5.97 15.24 -13.32
CA SER A 70 6.49 15.19 -14.69
C SER A 70 5.53 15.76 -15.75
N GLY A 71 4.40 16.33 -15.33
CA GLY A 71 3.32 16.86 -16.18
C GLY A 71 3.10 18.35 -16.02
#